data_AF-A0A6L6CT37-F1
#
_entry.id   AF-A0A6L6CT37-F1
#
_cell.length_a   1.000
_cell.length_b   1.000
_cell.length_c   1.000
_cell.angle_alpha   90.00
_cell.angle_beta   90.00
_cell.angle_gamma   90.00
#
_symmetry.space_group_name_H-M   'P 1'
#
loop_
_entity.id
_entity.type
_entity.pdbx_description
1 polymer ?
#
loop_
_entity_poly.entity_id
_entity_poly.type
_entity_poly.pdbx_seq_one_letter_code
_entity_poly.pdbx_strand_id
1 'polypeptide(L)' 'MQRHSRFEHTRFLGDKRTQLVYDLDEWTDVEIINEIAETNVGLCFGPDTLAEARNRGYTLATPGVTRRHLKPRA' A
#
# COMPACT_ATOMS: atom_id res chain seq x y z
N MET A 1 3.57 -3.91 -16.27
CA MET A 1 3.99 -4.88 -15.22
C MET A 1 2.77 -5.70 -14.84
N GLN A 2 2.92 -7.00 -14.65
CA GLN A 2 1.82 -7.85 -14.17
C GLN A 2 1.57 -7.53 -12.70
N ARG A 3 0.37 -7.08 -12.35
CA ARG A 3 0.01 -6.82 -10.95
C ARG A 3 0.04 -8.14 -10.19
N HIS A 4 0.46 -8.08 -8.92
CA HIS A 4 0.37 -9.23 -8.04
C HIS A 4 -1.09 -9.68 -7.96
N SER A 5 -1.35 -10.98 -8.11
CA SER A 5 -2.72 -11.54 -8.25
C SER A 5 -3.68 -11.10 -7.14
N ARG A 6 -3.18 -11.03 -5.90
CA ARG A 6 -3.95 -10.56 -4.73
C ARG A 6 -4.50 -9.13 -4.83
N PHE A 7 -3.88 -8.28 -5.64
CA PHE A 7 -4.21 -6.86 -5.79
C PHE A 7 -4.51 -6.49 -7.24
N GLU A 8 -4.90 -7.46 -8.07
CA GLU A 8 -5.11 -7.24 -9.51
C GLU A 8 -6.19 -6.18 -9.79
N HIS A 9 -7.20 -6.07 -8.92
CA HIS A 9 -8.32 -5.13 -9.03
C HIS A 9 -8.24 -3.95 -8.06
N THR A 10 -7.09 -3.72 -7.43
CA THR A 10 -6.91 -2.61 -6.47
C THR A 10 -5.94 -1.60 -7.05
N ARG A 11 -6.26 -0.31 -6.92
CA ARG A 11 -5.35 0.81 -7.19
C ARG A 11 -4.59 1.22 -5.94
N PHE A 12 -5.24 1.32 -4.77
CA PHE A 12 -4.58 1.77 -3.56
C PHE A 12 -4.24 0.62 -2.61
N LEU A 13 -2.94 0.35 -2.45
CA LEU A 13 -2.41 -0.67 -1.55
C LEU A 13 -1.86 -0.04 -0.27
N GLY A 14 -2.43 -0.35 0.88
CA GLY A 14 -1.90 0.09 2.19
C GLY A 14 -0.92 -0.92 2.78
N ASP A 15 0.19 -0.46 3.38
CA ASP A 15 1.07 -1.29 4.21
C ASP A 15 0.76 -1.08 5.69
N LYS A 16 0.25 -2.13 6.36
CA LYS A 16 -0.14 -2.09 7.78
C LYS A 16 1.01 -1.74 8.73
N ARG A 17 2.26 -1.93 8.32
CA ARG A 17 3.44 -1.66 9.15
C ARG A 17 3.86 -0.20 9.06
N THR A 18 3.71 0.45 7.90
CA THR A 18 4.22 1.81 7.69
C THR A 18 3.14 2.87 7.73
N GLN A 19 1.87 2.47 7.62
CA GLN A 19 0.73 3.38 7.45
C GLN A 19 0.87 4.25 6.19
N LEU A 20 1.58 3.72 5.18
CA LEU A 20 1.70 4.30 3.85
C LEU A 20 0.74 3.62 2.88
N VAL A 21 0.17 4.40 1.97
CA VAL A 21 -0.63 3.92 0.85
C VAL A 21 0.12 4.15 -0.46
N TYR A 22 0.18 3.13 -1.30
CA TYR A 22 0.82 3.13 -2.60
C TYR A 22 -0.24 3.17 -3.69
N ASP A 23 -0.09 4.08 -4.64
CA ASP A 23 -0.90 4.08 -5.87
C ASP A 23 -0.26 3.13 -6.89
N LEU A 24 -0.88 1.98 -7.12
CA LEU A 24 -0.37 0.94 -8.02
C LEU A 24 -0.40 1.35 -9.50
N ASP A 25 -1.06 2.45 -9.86
CA ASP A 25 -1.02 3.01 -11.21
C ASP A 25 0.23 3.88 -11.41
N GLU A 26 0.73 4.54 -10.35
CA GLU A 26 1.80 5.54 -10.42
C GLU A 26 3.13 5.06 -9.81
N TRP A 27 3.09 4.11 -8.87
CA TRP A 27 4.26 3.65 -8.14
C TRP A 27 5.12 2.70 -8.99
N THR A 28 6.43 2.99 -9.08
CA THR A 28 7.34 2.29 -9.99
C THR A 28 8.25 1.27 -9.31
N ASP A 29 8.43 1.35 -7.99
CA ASP A 29 9.26 0.40 -7.24
C ASP A 29 8.45 -0.86 -6.90
N VAL A 30 8.56 -1.85 -7.79
CA VAL A 30 7.84 -3.13 -7.69
C VAL A 30 8.31 -4.02 -6.54
N GLU A 31 9.56 -3.87 -6.08
CA GLU A 31 10.10 -4.70 -5.01
C GLU A 31 9.38 -4.41 -3.70
N ILE A 32 9.01 -3.15 -3.45
CA ILE A 32 8.18 -2.76 -2.31
C ILE A 32 6.80 -3.39 -2.40
N ILE A 33 6.17 -3.39 -3.58
CA ILE A 33 4.82 -3.94 -3.76
C ILE A 33 4.82 -5.46 -3.58
N ASN A 34 5.80 -6.16 -4.14
CA ASN A 34 5.98 -7.60 -3.97
C ASN A 34 6.21 -7.95 -2.51
N GLU A 35 7.11 -7.23 -1.82
CA GLU A 35 7.39 -7.43 -0.40
C GLU A 35 6.14 -7.28 0.48
N ILE A 36 5.32 -6.26 0.24
CA ILE A 36 4.05 -6.04 0.95
C ILE A 36 3.06 -7.20 0.70
N ALA A 37 3.00 -7.70 -0.54
CA ALA A 37 2.10 -8.77 -0.94
C ALA A 37 2.51 -10.12 -0.34
N GLU A 38 3.79 -10.48 -0.46
CA GLU A 38 4.35 -11.75 0.00
C GLU A 38 4.34 -11.87 1.53
N THR A 39 4.59 -10.76 2.24
CA THR A 39 4.54 -10.72 3.71
C THR A 39 3.12 -10.63 4.29
N ASN A 40 2.08 -10.58 3.45
CA ASN A 40 0.67 -10.50 3.85
C ASN A 40 0.34 -9.30 4.77
N VAL A 41 1.11 -8.23 4.65
CA VAL A 41 0.90 -6.96 5.39
C VAL A 41 0.17 -5.90 4.57
N GLY A 42 -0.13 -6.19 3.31
CA GLY A 42 -0.98 -5.37 2.46
C GLY A 42 -2.45 -5.36 2.89
N LEU A 43 -3.15 -4.25 2.60
CA LEU A 43 -4.61 -4.15 2.70
C LEU A 43 -5.20 -3.34 1.53
N CYS A 44 -6.47 -3.60 1.22
CA CYS A 44 -7.27 -2.83 0.28
C CYS A 44 -8.23 -1.90 1.04
N PHE A 45 -8.64 -0.83 0.38
CA PHE A 45 -9.60 0.13 0.90
C PHE A 45 -10.98 -0.06 0.26
N GLY A 46 -12.03 0.15 1.05
CA GLY A 46 -13.40 0.12 0.58
C GLY A 46 -14.09 1.42 0.96
N PRO A 47 -14.36 2.34 0.02
CA PRO A 47 -14.06 2.27 -1.42
C PRO A 47 -12.56 2.41 -1.76
N ASP A 48 -12.13 1.92 -2.93
CA ASP A 48 -10.73 1.97 -3.39
C ASP A 48 -10.35 3.39 -3.88
N THR A 49 -10.18 4.29 -2.93
CA THR A 49 -9.85 5.69 -3.17
C THR A 49 -8.80 6.18 -2.20
N LEU A 50 -7.98 7.14 -2.64
CA LEU A 50 -7.01 7.80 -1.78
C LEU A 50 -7.68 8.53 -0.60
N ALA A 51 -8.89 9.06 -0.80
CA ALA A 51 -9.66 9.70 0.27
C ALA A 51 -9.97 8.71 1.40
N GLU A 52 -10.42 7.49 1.07
CA GLU A 52 -10.67 6.45 2.06
C GLU A 52 -9.40 6.03 2.81
N ALA A 53 -8.29 5.86 2.09
CA ALA A 53 -7.00 5.55 2.71
C ALA A 53 -6.59 6.63 3.73
N ARG A 54 -6.73 7.90 3.36
CA ARG A 54 -6.45 9.05 4.25
C ARG A 54 -7.39 9.10 5.46
N ASN A 55 -8.67 8.78 5.28
CA ASN A 55 -9.63 8.70 6.39
C ASN A 55 -9.25 7.60 7.39
N ARG A 56 -8.60 6.53 6.94
CA ARG A 56 -8.00 5.48 7.80
C ARG A 56 -6.60 5.83 8.33
N GLY A 57 -6.16 7.07 8.13
CA GLY A 57 -4.89 7.60 8.59
C GLY A 57 -3.69 7.24 7.74
N TYR A 58 -3.86 6.70 6.53
CA TYR A 58 -2.73 6.38 5.65
C TYR A 58 -2.20 7.64 4.96
N THR A 59 -0.88 7.71 4.80
CA THR A 59 -0.21 8.78 4.05
C THR A 59 0.22 8.26 2.68
N LEU A 60 0.00 9.03 1.61
CA LEU A 60 0.45 8.65 0.28
C LEU A 60 1.98 8.50 0.25
N ALA A 61 2.47 7.36 -0.21
CA ALA A 61 3.89 7.13 -0.38
C ALA A 61 4.46 8.02 -1.49
N THR A 62 5.60 8.63 -1.23
CA THR A 62 6.38 9.38 -2.23
C THR A 62 7.77 8.74 -2.35
N PRO A 63 8.44 8.82 -3.52
CA PRO A 63 9.81 8.33 -3.66
C PRO A 63 10.73 8.88 -2.56
N GLY A 64 11.56 8.02 -1.97
CA GLY A 64 12.48 8.40 -0.89
C GLY A 64 11.86 8.52 0.51
N VAL A 65 10.56 8.30 0.68
CA VAL A 65 9.96 8.28 2.02
C VAL A 65 10.53 7.15 2.87
N THR A 66 10.90 7.45 4.11
CA THR A 66 11.40 6.43 5.03
C THR A 66 10.27 5.50 5.48
N ARG A 67 10.41 4.21 5.20
CA ARG A 67 9.48 3.15 5.62
C ARG A 67 9.77 2.71 7.04
N ARG A 68 9.31 3.47 8.04
CA ARG A 68 9.43 3.05 9.44
C ARG A 68 8.38 1.97 9.74
N HIS A 69 8.83 0.74 9.96
CA HIS A 69 7.95 -0.37 10.35
C HIS A 69 7.49 -0.20 11.80
N LEU A 70 6.22 0.12 11.97
CA LEU A 70 5.50 0.16 13.23
C LEU A 70 4.89 -1.21 13.52
N LYS A 71 4.52 -1.43 14.79
CA LYS A 71 3.68 -2.60 15.14
C LYS A 71 2.37 -2.49 14.35
N PRO A 72 1.95 -3.55 13.63
CA PRO A 72 0.70 -3.54 12.89
C PRO A 72 -0.44 -3.13 13.82
N ARG A 73 -1.25 -2.15 13.41
CA ARG A 73 -2.46 -1.79 14.16
C ARG A 73 -3.50 -2.89 13.94
N ALA A 74 -4.11 -3.33 15.04
CA ALA A 74 -5.16 -4.36 15.05
C ALA A 74 -6.40 -3.93 14.27
#